data_AF-A0A958F1F3-F1
#
_entry.id   AF-A0A958F1F3-F1
#
_cell.length_a   1.000
_cell.length_b   1.000
_cell.length_c   1.000
_cell.angle_alpha   90.00
_cell.angle_beta   90.00
_cell.angle_gamma   90.00
#
_symmetry.space_group_name_H-M   'P 1'
#
loop_
_entity.id
_entity.type
_entity.pdbx_description
1 polymer ?
#
loop_
_entity_poly.entity_id
_entity_poly.type
_entity_poly.pdbx_seq_one_letter_code
_entity_poly.pdbx_strand_id
1 'polypeptide(L)'
;GNSSQLLNCSPGVHPRWSPYYVRNVRVGTHTPIYKVLRDAGVPLDPENGQTAENANTWVAHFPVKAPEGAITRNDRGALEQCEYWLQVKNNWTEHNPSVTITYQADEVLDIIKWVWENQDKIGGMTFLPAFDAQYEQMPYEEITREEYERRAQAFPNVDFSKLWRYEQEDYTTAAQELACMGGHCDII
;
A
#
# COMPACT_ATOMS: atom_id res chain seq x y z
N GLY A 1 1.53 5.91 3.55
CA GLY A 1 0.80 4.65 3.33
C GLY A 1 -0.48 4.58 4.14
N ASN A 2 -0.39 4.40 5.46
CA ASN A 2 -1.56 4.12 6.31
C ASN A 2 -2.62 5.22 6.32
N SER A 3 -2.22 6.48 6.48
CA SER A 3 -3.17 7.61 6.48
C SER A 3 -3.95 7.74 5.18
N SER A 4 -3.33 7.40 4.04
CA SER A 4 -4.01 7.46 2.75
C SER A 4 -5.02 6.34 2.57
N GLN A 5 -4.83 5.18 3.23
CA GLN A 5 -5.86 4.14 3.27
C GLN A 5 -7.05 4.57 4.12
N LEU A 6 -6.80 5.15 5.30
CA LEU A 6 -7.86 5.63 6.20
C LEU A 6 -8.72 6.72 5.55
N LEU A 7 -8.07 7.68 4.88
CA LEU A 7 -8.75 8.81 4.23
C LEU A 7 -9.20 8.50 2.80
N ASN A 8 -8.95 7.29 2.31
CA ASN A 8 -9.15 6.88 0.93
C ASN A 8 -8.62 7.93 -0.08
N CYS A 9 -7.34 8.27 0.01
CA CYS A 9 -6.63 9.12 -0.94
C CYS A 9 -5.38 8.42 -1.49
N SER A 10 -4.74 9.00 -2.52
CA SER A 10 -3.46 8.49 -3.00
C SER A 10 -2.34 8.76 -2.00
N PRO A 11 -1.30 7.92 -1.94
CA PRO A 11 -0.25 8.07 -0.94
C PRO A 11 0.73 9.19 -1.33
N GLY A 12 0.60 10.36 -0.70
CA GLY A 12 1.52 11.48 -0.91
C GLY A 12 1.50 11.97 -2.36
N VAL A 13 2.66 12.02 -3.01
CA VAL A 13 2.79 12.46 -4.41
C VAL A 13 2.54 11.35 -5.43
N HIS A 14 2.27 10.12 -4.97
CA HIS A 14 2.05 9.00 -5.86
C HIS A 14 0.62 8.98 -6.43
N PRO A 15 0.44 8.47 -7.65
CA PRO A 15 -0.88 8.19 -8.22
C PRO A 15 -1.57 7.01 -7.51
N ARG A 16 -2.81 6.70 -7.90
CA ARG A 16 -3.47 5.45 -7.51
C ARG A 16 -2.77 4.26 -8.17
N TRP A 17 -2.97 3.05 -7.63
CA TRP A 17 -2.35 1.85 -8.18
C TRP A 17 -2.87 1.49 -9.58
N SER A 18 -4.20 1.42 -9.73
CA SER A 18 -4.93 1.09 -10.96
C SER A 18 -6.39 1.55 -10.80
N PRO A 19 -7.21 1.67 -11.87
CA PRO A 19 -8.62 2.01 -11.72
C PRO A 19 -9.40 0.98 -10.89
N TYR A 20 -9.05 -0.29 -11.03
CA TYR A 20 -9.66 -1.41 -10.32
C TYR A 20 -8.58 -2.38 -9.84
N TYR A 21 -8.60 -2.71 -8.56
CA TYR A 21 -7.61 -3.61 -7.98
C TYR A 21 -8.15 -4.34 -6.75
N VAL A 22 -7.58 -5.50 -6.45
CA VAL A 22 -7.73 -6.15 -5.15
C VAL A 22 -6.63 -5.65 -4.22
N ARG A 23 -7.02 -5.21 -3.03
CA ARG A 23 -6.11 -4.89 -1.94
C ARG A 23 -6.03 -6.09 -1.00
N ASN A 24 -4.88 -6.73 -0.97
CA ASN A 24 -4.62 -7.87 -0.09
C ASN A 24 -4.09 -7.37 1.25
N VAL A 25 -4.76 -7.75 2.34
CA VAL A 25 -4.40 -7.35 3.71
C VAL A 25 -4.16 -8.59 4.56
N ARG A 26 -2.96 -8.71 5.13
CA ARG A 26 -2.59 -9.80 6.02
C ARG A 26 -3.14 -9.54 7.42
N VAL A 27 -3.80 -10.53 7.99
CA VAL A 27 -4.37 -10.51 9.35
C VAL A 27 -3.99 -11.78 10.09
N GLY A 28 -3.54 -11.66 11.34
CA GLY A 28 -3.21 -12.82 12.17
C GLY A 28 -4.47 -13.55 12.64
N THR A 29 -4.46 -14.89 12.62
CA THR A 29 -5.59 -15.74 13.01
C THR A 29 -6.08 -15.48 14.45
N HIS A 30 -5.18 -15.02 15.33
CA HIS A 30 -5.50 -14.72 16.73
C HIS A 30 -6.23 -13.37 16.91
N THR A 31 -6.19 -12.49 15.91
CA THR A 31 -6.68 -11.11 16.05
C THR A 31 -8.21 -11.03 16.04
N PRO A 32 -8.81 -10.10 16.80
CA PRO A 32 -10.26 -9.80 16.72
C PRO A 32 -10.72 -9.46 15.30
N ILE A 33 -9.88 -8.74 14.54
CA ILE A 33 -10.20 -8.34 13.16
C ILE A 33 -10.34 -9.55 12.24
N TYR A 34 -9.47 -10.56 12.34
CA TYR A 34 -9.61 -11.79 11.56
C TYR A 34 -10.96 -12.48 11.84
N LYS A 35 -11.34 -12.60 13.12
CA LYS A 35 -12.60 -13.26 13.51
C LYS A 35 -13.82 -12.53 12.94
N VAL A 36 -13.82 -11.19 12.99
CA VAL A 36 -14.89 -10.36 12.38
C VAL A 36 -14.94 -10.55 10.86
N LEU A 37 -13.79 -10.50 10.17
CA LEU A 37 -13.72 -10.65 8.72
C LEU A 37 -14.21 -12.04 8.29
N ARG A 38 -13.76 -13.09 8.97
CA ARG A 38 -14.18 -14.47 8.72
C ARG A 38 -15.67 -14.67 8.92
N ASP A 39 -16.20 -14.20 10.05
CA ASP A 39 -17.61 -14.38 10.39
C ASP A 39 -18.54 -13.51 9.51
N ALA A 40 -18.03 -12.42 8.94
CA ALA A 40 -18.71 -11.65 7.90
C ALA A 40 -18.67 -12.35 6.52
N GLY A 41 -17.83 -13.36 6.32
CA GLY A 41 -17.67 -14.08 5.05
C GLY A 41 -16.76 -13.37 4.05
N VAL A 42 -15.83 -12.52 4.51
CA VAL A 42 -14.85 -11.86 3.64
C VAL A 42 -13.99 -12.93 2.98
N PRO A 43 -13.67 -12.82 1.67
CA PRO A 43 -12.75 -13.74 1.02
C PRO A 43 -11.39 -13.73 1.70
N LEU A 44 -10.97 -14.89 2.20
CA LEU A 44 -9.78 -15.11 3.01
C LEU A 44 -9.04 -16.33 2.51
N ASP A 45 -7.76 -16.17 2.17
CA ASP A 45 -6.85 -17.27 1.84
C ASP A 45 -5.74 -17.37 2.89
N PRO A 46 -5.22 -18.57 3.19
CA PRO A 46 -4.03 -18.70 4.05
C PRO A 46 -2.85 -17.99 3.37
N GLU A 47 -1.97 -17.36 4.15
CA GLU A 47 -0.77 -16.72 3.60
C GLU A 47 0.11 -17.72 2.82
N ASN A 48 0.76 -17.26 1.74
CA ASN A 48 1.66 -18.06 0.92
C ASN A 48 2.54 -19.02 1.75
N GLY A 49 2.47 -20.31 1.42
CA GLY A 49 3.20 -21.37 2.11
C GLY A 49 2.50 -21.95 3.34
N GLN A 50 1.32 -21.45 3.71
CA GLN A 50 0.47 -21.99 4.79
C GLN A 50 -0.77 -22.68 4.20
N THR A 51 -1.38 -23.57 4.99
CA THR A 51 -2.65 -24.23 4.68
C THR A 51 -3.72 -23.79 5.66
N ALA A 52 -4.99 -23.98 5.32
CA ALA A 52 -6.10 -23.62 6.20
C ALA A 52 -6.02 -24.27 7.60
N GLU A 53 -5.34 -25.43 7.72
CA GLU A 53 -5.17 -26.17 8.97
C GLU A 53 -4.09 -25.58 9.88
N ASN A 54 -3.06 -24.95 9.31
CA ASN A 54 -1.90 -24.44 10.06
C ASN A 54 -1.69 -22.92 9.95
N ALA A 55 -2.59 -22.21 9.26
CA ALA A 55 -2.43 -20.80 8.97
C ALA A 55 -2.51 -19.93 10.23
N ASN A 56 -1.41 -19.24 10.52
CA ASN A 56 -1.33 -18.20 11.54
C ASN A 56 -1.59 -16.80 10.95
N THR A 57 -1.47 -16.66 9.63
CA THR A 57 -1.80 -15.45 8.89
C THR A 57 -2.75 -15.79 7.75
N TRP A 58 -3.77 -14.95 7.59
CA TRP A 58 -4.72 -15.00 6.49
C TRP A 58 -4.66 -13.71 5.69
N VAL A 59 -4.93 -13.79 4.40
CA VAL A 59 -4.98 -12.67 3.46
C VAL A 59 -6.43 -12.38 3.13
N ALA A 60 -6.90 -11.19 3.53
CA ALA A 60 -8.21 -10.69 3.19
C ALA A 60 -8.15 -9.92 1.86
N HIS A 61 -9.06 -10.23 0.94
CA HIS A 61 -9.06 -9.70 -0.43
C HIS A 61 -10.14 -8.63 -0.62
N PHE A 62 -9.77 -7.35 -0.54
CA PHE A 62 -10.73 -6.24 -0.67
C PHE A 62 -10.78 -5.72 -2.11
N PRO A 63 -11.92 -5.79 -2.81
CA PRO A 63 -12.07 -5.15 -4.11
C PRO A 63 -12.13 -3.62 -3.93
N VAL A 64 -11.28 -2.89 -4.64
CA VAL A 64 -11.18 -1.43 -4.56
C VAL A 64 -11.32 -0.82 -5.95
N LYS A 65 -12.09 0.26 -6.02
CA LYS A 65 -12.22 1.12 -7.20
C LYS A 65 -11.61 2.48 -6.88
N ALA A 66 -10.71 2.94 -7.73
CA ALA A 66 -10.18 4.30 -7.66
C ALA A 66 -11.27 5.34 -8.01
N PRO A 67 -11.19 6.57 -7.49
CA PRO A 67 -12.07 7.64 -7.91
C PRO A 67 -12.10 7.81 -9.42
N GLU A 68 -13.26 8.21 -9.97
CA GLU A 68 -13.39 8.45 -11.40
C GLU A 68 -12.44 9.56 -11.85
N GLY A 69 -11.74 9.34 -12.97
CA GLY A 69 -10.72 10.26 -13.48
C GLY A 69 -9.41 10.29 -12.68
N ALA A 70 -9.20 9.38 -11.72
CA ALA A 70 -7.95 9.30 -11.00
C ALA A 70 -6.79 8.89 -11.92
N ILE A 71 -5.66 9.58 -11.77
CA ILE A 71 -4.37 9.19 -12.36
C ILE A 71 -3.85 7.96 -11.64
N THR A 72 -3.37 6.99 -12.41
CA THR A 72 -2.85 5.71 -11.97
C THR A 72 -1.38 5.54 -12.34
N ARG A 73 -0.74 4.47 -11.84
CA ARG A 73 0.69 4.22 -12.07
C ARG A 73 1.06 4.09 -13.55
N ASN A 74 0.13 3.62 -14.38
CA ASN A 74 0.35 3.41 -15.81
C ASN A 74 0.12 4.69 -16.64
N ASP A 75 -0.38 5.76 -16.03
CA ASP A 75 -0.67 7.02 -16.72
C ASP A 75 0.53 7.98 -16.72
N ARG A 76 1.65 7.63 -16.06
CA ARG A 76 2.84 8.48 -15.98
C ARG A 76 4.12 7.69 -16.19
N GLY A 77 4.89 8.11 -17.19
CA GLY A 77 6.28 7.68 -17.35
C GLY A 77 7.15 8.15 -16.18
N ALA A 78 8.35 7.60 -16.07
CA ALA A 78 9.28 7.94 -15.01
C ALA A 78 9.63 9.43 -15.00
N LEU A 79 9.79 10.03 -16.19
CA LEU A 79 10.11 11.45 -16.31
C LEU A 79 8.95 12.35 -15.84
N GLU A 80 7.70 11.98 -16.17
CA GLU A 80 6.51 12.72 -15.71
C GLU A 80 6.33 12.61 -14.19
N GLN A 81 6.70 11.48 -13.59
CA GLN A 81 6.74 11.34 -12.14
C GLN A 81 7.79 12.28 -11.52
N CYS A 82 8.99 12.38 -12.11
CA CYS A 82 10.05 13.30 -11.70
C CYS A 82 9.61 14.76 -11.80
N GLU A 83 9.02 15.16 -12.93
CA GLU A 83 8.51 16.52 -13.13
C GLU A 83 7.42 16.88 -12.13
N TYR A 84 6.47 15.97 -11.89
CA TYR A 84 5.45 16.18 -10.87
C TYR A 84 6.06 16.32 -9.46
N TRP A 85 7.05 15.50 -9.13
CA TRP A 85 7.78 15.64 -7.88
C TRP A 85 8.48 17.00 -7.77
N LEU A 86 9.11 17.49 -8.84
CA LEU A 86 9.80 18.78 -8.86
C LEU A 86 8.82 19.95 -8.71
N GLN A 87 7.63 19.86 -9.32
CA GLN A 87 6.55 20.81 -9.11
C GLN A 87 6.13 20.85 -7.63
N VAL A 88 5.97 19.69 -6.99
CA VAL A 88 5.65 19.61 -5.55
C VAL A 88 6.78 20.19 -4.72
N LYS A 89 8.03 19.81 -5.02
CA LYS A 89 9.23 20.28 -4.33
C LYS A 89 9.34 21.80 -4.36
N ASN A 90 9.16 22.43 -5.51
CA ASN A 90 9.37 23.87 -5.66
C ASN A 90 8.26 24.73 -5.04
N ASN A 91 7.03 24.22 -4.95
CA ASN A 91 5.86 25.05 -4.65
C ASN A 91 5.18 24.70 -3.32
N TRP A 92 5.41 23.51 -2.74
CA TRP A 92 4.70 23.06 -1.53
C TRP A 92 5.61 22.57 -0.40
N THR A 93 6.93 22.41 -0.63
CA THR A 93 7.82 21.85 0.39
C THR A 93 9.16 22.56 0.48
N GLU A 94 9.59 22.92 1.69
CA GLU A 94 10.97 23.37 1.92
C GLU A 94 11.93 22.19 2.07
N HIS A 95 11.49 21.13 2.77
CA HIS A 95 12.20 19.86 2.90
C HIS A 95 12.04 18.94 1.68
N ASN A 96 12.58 17.73 1.73
CA ASN A 96 12.54 16.77 0.62
C ASN A 96 11.24 15.94 0.66
N PRO A 97 10.33 16.03 -0.33
CA PRO A 97 9.20 15.14 -0.42
C PRO A 97 9.68 13.72 -0.75
N SER A 98 9.28 12.75 0.06
CA SER A 98 9.59 11.34 -0.20
C SER A 98 8.86 10.85 -1.47
N VAL A 99 9.60 10.18 -2.35
CA VAL A 99 9.06 9.59 -3.58
C VAL A 99 9.85 8.36 -4.00
N THR A 100 9.12 7.39 -4.53
CA THR A 100 9.61 6.25 -5.31
C THR A 100 9.18 6.39 -6.76
N ILE A 101 10.12 6.58 -7.68
CA ILE A 101 9.89 6.63 -9.12
C ILE A 101 9.96 5.20 -9.66
N THR A 102 8.88 4.76 -10.30
CA THR A 102 8.87 3.48 -11.03
C THR A 102 9.21 3.71 -12.49
N TYR A 103 10.13 2.93 -13.05
CA TYR A 103 10.64 3.12 -14.41
C TYR A 103 10.78 1.84 -15.22
N GLN A 104 10.69 1.97 -16.54
CA GLN A 104 11.02 0.95 -17.53
C GLN A 104 12.47 1.08 -18.01
N ALA A 105 13.04 0.00 -18.54
CA ALA A 105 14.45 -0.06 -18.88
C ALA A 105 14.89 0.99 -19.93
N ASP A 106 13.98 1.37 -20.84
CA ASP A 106 14.20 2.37 -21.87
C ASP A 106 14.14 3.82 -21.35
N GLU A 107 13.58 4.06 -20.17
CA GLU A 107 13.48 5.39 -19.54
C GLU A 107 14.74 5.78 -18.75
N VAL A 108 15.67 4.85 -18.53
CA VAL A 108 16.82 5.03 -17.63
C VAL A 108 17.72 6.21 -18.03
N LEU A 109 17.99 6.37 -19.33
CA LEU A 109 18.86 7.44 -19.81
C LEU A 109 18.24 8.83 -19.56
N ASP A 110 16.93 8.94 -19.75
CA ASP A 110 16.20 10.19 -19.52
C ASP A 110 16.16 10.54 -18.03
N ILE A 111 15.98 9.54 -17.15
CA ILE A 111 16.05 9.72 -15.70
C ILE A 111 17.43 10.21 -15.28
N ILE A 112 18.52 9.60 -15.78
CA ILE A 112 19.89 9.99 -15.43
C ILE A 112 20.13 11.45 -15.82
N LYS A 113 19.74 11.83 -17.03
CA LYS A 113 19.87 13.21 -17.51
C LYS A 113 19.09 14.17 -16.62
N TRP A 114 17.85 13.84 -16.31
CA TRP A 114 16.97 14.68 -15.50
C TRP A 114 17.52 14.89 -14.08
N VAL A 115 18.00 13.82 -13.44
CA VAL A 115 18.60 13.90 -12.10
C VAL A 115 19.84 14.78 -12.12
N TRP A 116 20.68 14.65 -13.15
CA TRP A 116 21.88 15.49 -13.31
C TRP A 116 21.53 16.98 -13.42
N GLU A 117 20.49 17.32 -14.19
CA GLU A 117 20.04 18.69 -14.40
C GLU A 117 19.38 19.31 -13.17
N ASN A 118 18.83 18.51 -12.26
CA ASN A 118 18.07 18.97 -11.08
C ASN A 118 18.73 18.63 -9.73
N GLN A 119 20.02 18.25 -9.74
CA GLN A 119 20.73 17.75 -8.57
C GLN A 119 20.76 18.72 -7.38
N ASP A 120 20.72 20.03 -7.64
CA ASP A 120 20.69 21.07 -6.60
C ASP A 120 19.38 21.10 -5.81
N LYS A 121 18.31 20.52 -6.37
CA LYS A 121 16.97 20.46 -5.76
C LYS A 121 16.71 19.16 -5.01
N ILE A 122 17.48 18.11 -5.32
CA ILE A 122 17.23 16.75 -4.84
C ILE A 122 17.90 16.53 -3.49
N GLY A 123 17.11 16.29 -2.44
CA GLY A 123 17.62 15.80 -1.15
C GLY A 123 17.65 14.27 -1.08
N GLY A 124 16.71 13.60 -1.75
CA GLY A 124 16.67 12.15 -1.87
C GLY A 124 15.46 11.67 -2.69
N MET A 125 15.70 10.73 -3.61
CA MET A 125 14.66 10.07 -4.40
C MET A 125 15.00 8.58 -4.50
N THR A 126 13.98 7.73 -4.55
CA THR A 126 14.17 6.29 -4.76
C THR A 126 13.71 5.92 -6.17
N PHE A 127 14.47 5.10 -6.87
CA PHE A 127 14.13 4.61 -8.20
C PHE A 127 14.02 3.08 -8.14
N LEU A 128 12.87 2.54 -8.53
CA LEU A 128 12.63 1.10 -8.60
C LEU A 128 12.20 0.72 -10.01
N PRO A 129 12.77 -0.33 -10.61
CA PRO A 129 12.25 -0.81 -11.89
C PRO A 129 10.80 -1.28 -11.72
N ALA A 130 9.97 -1.02 -12.72
CA ALA A 130 8.62 -1.57 -12.82
C ALA A 130 8.71 -3.07 -13.11
N PHE A 131 9.06 -3.88 -12.11
CA PHE A 131 9.06 -5.32 -12.24
C PHE A 131 7.65 -5.87 -12.05
N ASP A 132 7.15 -6.61 -13.05
CA ASP A 132 5.99 -7.50 -12.92
C ASP A 132 6.39 -8.81 -12.22
N ALA A 133 6.99 -8.71 -11.03
CA ALA A 133 7.17 -9.88 -10.19
C ALA A 133 5.79 -10.34 -9.70
N GLN A 134 5.14 -11.21 -10.47
CA GLN A 134 3.90 -11.85 -10.07
C GLN A 134 4.24 -12.92 -9.03
N TYR A 135 4.14 -12.54 -7.76
CA TYR A 135 4.04 -13.50 -6.67
C TYR A 135 2.59 -13.60 -6.24
N GLU A 136 2.19 -14.77 -5.75
CA GLU A 136 0.83 -14.97 -5.22
C GLU A 136 0.55 -13.96 -4.10
N GLN A 137 -0.69 -13.48 -3.99
CA GLN A 137 -1.12 -12.56 -2.92
C GLN A 137 -0.31 -11.26 -2.84
N MET A 138 -0.02 -10.64 -3.99
CA MET A 138 0.55 -9.28 -4.04
C MET A 138 -0.31 -8.29 -3.24
N PRO A 139 0.29 -7.32 -2.53
CA PRO A 139 -0.49 -6.33 -1.77
C PRO A 139 -1.51 -5.56 -2.61
N TYR A 140 -1.21 -5.35 -3.88
CA TYR A 140 -2.14 -4.80 -4.86
C TYR A 140 -2.12 -5.68 -6.10
N GLU A 141 -3.30 -6.13 -6.52
CA GLU A 141 -3.48 -6.95 -7.71
C GLU A 141 -4.42 -6.23 -8.65
N GLU A 142 -3.94 -5.87 -9.84
CA GLU A 142 -4.75 -5.19 -10.84
C GLU A 142 -5.77 -6.16 -11.45
N ILE A 143 -7.03 -5.73 -11.54
CA ILE A 143 -8.13 -6.55 -12.06
C ILE A 143 -8.93 -5.78 -13.09
N THR A 144 -9.71 -6.49 -13.90
CA THR A 144 -10.62 -5.84 -14.83
C THR A 144 -11.82 -5.24 -14.10
N ARG A 145 -12.54 -4.36 -14.79
CA ARG A 145 -13.78 -3.77 -14.29
C ARG A 145 -14.83 -4.85 -13.98
N GLU A 146 -14.97 -5.83 -14.86
CA GLU A 146 -15.96 -6.90 -14.74
C GLU A 146 -15.67 -7.75 -13.50
N GLU A 147 -14.39 -8.05 -13.24
CA GLU A 147 -13.98 -8.80 -12.07
C GLU A 147 -14.19 -7.98 -10.78
N TYR A 148 -13.94 -6.67 -10.82
CA TYR A 148 -14.27 -5.78 -9.70
C TYR A 148 -15.77 -5.79 -9.41
N GLU A 149 -16.62 -5.63 -10.44
CA GLU A 149 -18.07 -5.59 -10.27
C GLU A 149 -18.59 -6.92 -9.68
N ARG A 150 -18.08 -8.06 -10.17
CA ARG A 150 -18.39 -9.39 -9.62
C ARG A 150 -17.98 -9.52 -8.16
N ARG A 151 -16.75 -9.15 -7.81
CA ARG A 151 -16.23 -9.22 -6.44
C ARG A 151 -16.96 -8.26 -5.51
N ALA A 152 -17.19 -7.03 -5.93
CA ALA A 152 -17.88 -6.01 -5.15
C ALA A 152 -19.33 -6.41 -4.85
N GLN A 153 -20.03 -7.03 -5.80
CA GLN A 153 -21.37 -7.55 -5.58
C GLN A 153 -21.39 -8.74 -4.59
N ALA A 154 -20.38 -9.60 -4.65
CA ALA A 154 -20.25 -10.75 -3.74
C ALA A 154 -19.65 -10.37 -2.37
N PHE A 155 -19.04 -9.19 -2.24
CA PHE A 155 -18.35 -8.80 -1.01
C PHE A 155 -19.35 -8.53 0.11
N PRO A 156 -19.18 -9.15 1.29
CA PRO A 156 -20.14 -9.00 2.37
C PRO A 156 -20.06 -7.62 3.02
N ASN A 157 -21.15 -7.19 3.65
CA ASN A 157 -21.11 -6.04 4.53
C ASN A 157 -20.43 -6.42 5.86
N VAL A 158 -19.31 -5.76 6.17
CA VAL A 158 -18.53 -6.02 7.38
C VAL A 158 -18.94 -5.03 8.47
N ASP A 159 -19.57 -5.54 9.53
CA ASP A 159 -19.90 -4.75 10.71
C ASP A 159 -18.73 -4.74 11.70
N PHE A 160 -17.86 -3.74 11.59
CA PHE A 160 -16.73 -3.55 12.49
C PHE A 160 -17.14 -3.24 13.94
N SER A 161 -18.40 -2.86 14.20
CA SER A 161 -18.87 -2.71 15.58
C SER A 161 -18.98 -4.05 16.31
N LYS A 162 -18.68 -5.19 15.68
CA LYS A 162 -18.60 -6.51 16.33
C LYS A 162 -17.21 -6.80 16.90
N LEU A 163 -16.20 -5.96 16.65
CA LEU A 163 -14.84 -6.15 17.16
C LEU A 163 -14.79 -6.36 18.68
N TRP A 164 -15.55 -5.57 19.44
CA TRP A 164 -15.61 -5.65 20.90
C TRP A 164 -16.01 -7.05 21.42
N ARG A 165 -16.72 -7.86 20.62
CA ARG A 165 -17.12 -9.23 21.01
C ARG A 165 -15.93 -10.19 21.06
N TYR A 166 -14.89 -9.88 20.30
CA TYR A 166 -13.69 -10.71 20.15
C TYR A 166 -12.47 -10.13 20.86
N GLU A 167 -12.52 -8.84 21.24
CA GLU A 167 -11.58 -8.18 22.14
C GLU A 167 -11.88 -8.60 23.59
N GLN A 168 -11.39 -9.78 23.97
CA GLN A 168 -11.49 -10.28 25.34
C GLN A 168 -10.38 -9.73 26.25
N GLU A 169 -9.25 -9.37 25.65
CA GLU A 169 -8.08 -8.79 26.33
C GLU A 169 -7.61 -7.55 25.56
N ASP A 170 -7.13 -6.55 26.30
CA ASP A 170 -6.58 -5.32 25.74
C ASP A 170 -5.14 -5.56 25.26
N TYR A 171 -4.98 -5.71 23.95
CA TYR A 171 -3.68 -5.86 23.29
C TYR A 171 -3.02 -4.50 22.93
N THR A 172 -3.62 -3.35 23.29
CA THR A 172 -3.06 -2.02 22.97
C THR A 172 -1.82 -1.64 23.79
N THR A 173 -1.44 -2.48 24.76
CA THR A 173 -0.16 -2.37 25.48
C THR A 173 1.05 -2.76 24.63
N ALA A 174 0.87 -3.37 23.46
CA ALA A 174 1.95 -3.87 22.60
C ALA A 174 2.60 -2.82 21.67
N ALA A 175 2.29 -1.53 21.81
CA ALA A 175 2.98 -0.46 21.07
C ALA A 175 3.61 0.57 22.02
N GLN A 176 4.29 0.10 23.08
CA GLN A 176 5.37 0.88 23.68
C GLN A 176 6.68 0.48 22.98
N GLU A 177 6.91 0.97 21.77
CA GLU A 177 8.30 1.19 21.37
C GLU A 177 8.83 2.27 22.34
N LEU A 178 9.71 1.86 23.25
CA LEU A 178 10.50 2.77 24.08
C LEU A 178 11.43 3.55 23.15
N ALA A 179 10.89 4.58 22.51
CA ALA A 179 11.60 5.37 21.52
C ALA A 179 12.79 6.15 22.11
N CYS A 180 12.87 6.31 23.43
CA CYS A 180 13.98 6.97 24.12
C CYS A 180 14.00 6.58 25.61
N MET A 181 14.68 5.49 25.98
CA MET A 181 15.29 5.41 27.31
C MET A 181 16.69 6.03 27.19
N GLY A 182 16.87 7.20 27.81
CA GLY A 182 18.11 7.96 27.72
C GLY A 182 19.33 7.11 28.09
N GLY A 183 20.22 6.87 27.10
CA GLY A 183 21.61 6.50 27.35
C GLY A 183 22.16 5.25 26.67
N HIS A 184 21.34 4.39 26.04
CA HIS A 184 21.85 3.20 25.35
C HIS A 184 21.16 3.00 24.00
N CYS A 185 21.86 3.33 22.91
CA CYS A 185 21.52 2.82 21.59
C CYS A 185 22.03 1.39 21.51
N ASP A 186 21.11 0.42 21.36
CA ASP A 186 21.49 -0.90 20.86
C ASP A 186 21.79 -0.76 19.37
N ILE A 187 23.05 -1.00 19.02
CA ILE A 187 23.51 -1.14 17.64
C ILE A 187 23.19 -2.58 17.24
N ILE A 188 22.30 -2.75 16.27
CA ILE A 188 22.26 -3.95 15.43
C ILE A 188 22.87 -3.56 14.08
#